data_AF-A0A946PHF9-F1
#
_entry.id   AF-A0A946PHF9-F1
#
_cell.length_a   1.000
_cell.length_b   1.000
_cell.length_c   1.000
_cell.angle_alpha   90.00
_cell.angle_beta   90.00
_cell.angle_gamma   90.00
#
_symmetry.space_group_name_H-M   'P 1'
#
loop_
_entity.id
_entity.type
_entity.pdbx_description
1 polymer ?
#
loop_
_entity_poly.entity_id
_entity_poly.type
_entity_poly.pdbx_seq_one_letter_code
_entity_poly.pdbx_strand_id
1 'polypeptide(L)'
;MEINDNVIPASNSVMANVLYDLGTLVDNRIYKQKAIIMANNVKPDMEKYASGYANYAALMLKEIVPFYEVAIVGKDAHAKALELNKKYVPNKLFLGSVKASEMELLQEKFVQGTTMIYVCENKACQLPTTNIMKAQKLMK
;
A
#
# COMPACT_ATOMS: atom_id res chain seq x y z
N MET A 1 14.92 -12.43 19.16
CA MET A 1 14.05 -11.66 18.24
C MET A 1 13.75 -12.59 17.08
N GLU A 2 12.49 -12.82 16.73
CA GLU A 2 12.13 -13.68 15.60
C GLU A 2 12.21 -12.86 14.30
N ILE A 3 13.26 -13.06 13.50
CA ILE A 3 13.56 -12.23 12.32
C ILE A 3 13.68 -13.02 11.02
N ASN A 4 13.72 -14.35 11.07
CA ASN A 4 13.85 -15.17 9.87
C ASN A 4 12.48 -15.66 9.41
N ASP A 5 12.10 -15.26 8.21
CA ASP A 5 10.98 -15.85 7.46
C ASP A 5 11.36 -17.28 7.06
N ASN A 6 10.63 -18.27 7.57
CA ASN A 6 10.87 -19.68 7.25
C ASN A 6 9.68 -20.22 6.44
N VAL A 7 9.01 -21.27 6.94
CA VAL A 7 7.76 -21.78 6.35
C VAL A 7 6.65 -20.72 6.47
N ILE A 8 6.70 -19.90 7.52
CA ILE A 8 5.81 -18.75 7.73
C ILE A 8 6.65 -17.48 7.95
N PRO A 9 6.10 -16.28 7.66
CA PRO A 9 6.77 -15.03 7.95
C PRO A 9 7.03 -14.84 9.44
N ALA A 10 8.18 -14.26 9.78
CA ALA A 10 8.51 -13.91 11.16
C ALA A 10 7.59 -12.82 11.70
N SER A 11 7.23 -12.88 12.99
CA SER A 11 6.38 -11.85 13.62
C SER A 11 6.90 -10.42 13.43
N ASN A 12 8.23 -10.21 13.49
CA ASN A 12 8.81 -8.88 13.26
C ASN A 12 8.75 -8.44 11.79
N SER A 13 8.86 -9.36 10.83
CA SER A 13 8.77 -9.02 9.40
C SER A 13 7.35 -8.62 9.02
N VAL A 14 6.36 -9.32 9.59
CA VAL A 14 4.93 -8.98 9.48
C VAL A 14 4.67 -7.62 10.10
N MET A 15 5.16 -7.37 11.32
CA MET A 15 4.98 -6.10 12.01
C MET A 15 5.61 -4.93 11.25
N ALA A 16 6.79 -5.13 10.65
CA ALA A 16 7.42 -4.10 9.83
C ALA A 16 6.51 -3.71 8.63
N ASN A 17 5.91 -4.68 7.95
CA ASN A 17 4.95 -4.42 6.88
C ASN A 17 3.67 -3.72 7.37
N VAL A 18 3.12 -4.15 8.50
CA VAL A 18 1.94 -3.52 9.11
C VAL A 18 2.22 -2.06 9.46
N LEU A 19 3.36 -1.77 10.09
CA LEU A 19 3.76 -0.39 10.42
C LEU A 19 3.91 0.48 9.18
N TYR A 20 4.44 -0.08 8.09
CA TYR A 20 4.59 0.65 6.84
C TYR A 20 3.25 0.99 6.19
N ASP A 21 2.37 -0.01 6.07
CA ASP A 21 1.05 0.17 5.45
C ASP A 21 0.18 1.09 6.31
N LEU A 22 0.17 0.90 7.63
CA LEU A 22 -0.54 1.79 8.55
C LEU A 22 0.03 3.20 8.51
N GLY A 23 1.35 3.34 8.55
CA GLY A 23 2.03 4.64 8.43
C GLY A 23 1.69 5.37 7.14
N THR A 24 1.45 4.63 6.05
CA THR A 24 0.96 5.19 4.79
C THR A 24 -0.49 5.62 4.91
N LEU A 25 -1.39 4.76 5.41
CA LEU A 25 -2.83 5.05 5.53
C LEU A 25 -3.11 6.26 6.41
N VAL A 26 -2.47 6.35 7.58
CA VAL A 26 -2.76 7.41 8.57
C VAL A 26 -1.78 8.58 8.51
N ASP A 27 -0.97 8.66 7.44
CA ASP A 27 0.09 9.66 7.28
C ASP A 27 1.03 9.79 8.50
N ASN A 28 1.40 8.64 9.08
CA ASN A 28 2.26 8.58 10.25
C ASN A 28 3.70 8.25 9.85
N ARG A 29 4.52 9.30 9.75
CA ARG A 29 5.95 9.18 9.42
C ARG A 29 6.74 8.35 10.44
N ILE A 30 6.35 8.37 11.72
CA ILE A 30 7.03 7.60 12.77
C ILE A 30 6.86 6.10 12.52
N TYR A 31 5.69 5.66 12.08
CA TYR A 31 5.44 4.25 11.77
C TYR A 31 6.22 3.80 10.53
N LYS A 32 6.19 4.60 9.45
CA LYS A 32 7.02 4.34 8.26
C LYS A 32 8.50 4.24 8.61
N GLN A 33 9.02 5.19 9.40
CA GLN A 33 10.43 5.20 9.79
C GLN A 33 10.80 3.97 10.63
N LYS A 34 9.93 3.55 11.57
CA LYS A 34 10.15 2.33 12.35
C LYS A 34 10.23 1.09 11.45
N ALA A 35 9.31 0.95 10.49
CA ALA A 35 9.34 -0.16 9.53
C ALA A 35 10.65 -0.19 8.72
N ILE A 36 11.10 0.97 8.22
CA ILE A 36 12.35 1.10 7.46
C ILE A 36 13.56 0.73 8.32
N ILE A 37 13.61 1.17 9.58
CA ILE A 37 14.68 0.80 10.52
C ILE A 37 14.71 -0.72 10.74
N MET A 38 13.54 -1.34 10.95
CA MET A 38 13.45 -2.80 11.12
C MET A 38 14.01 -3.55 9.90
N ALA A 39 13.65 -3.11 8.69
CA ALA A 39 14.16 -3.69 7.45
C ALA A 39 15.68 -3.49 7.29
N ASN A 40 16.19 -2.29 7.58
CA ASN A 40 17.61 -1.98 7.46
C ASN A 40 18.48 -2.76 8.44
N ASN A 41 17.97 -3.08 9.63
CA ASN A 41 18.70 -3.85 10.64
C ASN A 41 18.99 -5.29 10.19
N VAL A 42 18.11 -5.89 9.39
CA VAL A 42 18.30 -7.27 8.86
C VAL A 42 18.95 -7.29 7.48
N LYS A 43 19.03 -6.14 6.81
CA LYS A 43 19.58 -5.99 5.45
C LYS A 43 20.96 -6.65 5.25
N PRO A 44 21.94 -6.54 6.17
CA PRO A 44 23.25 -7.17 5.99
C PRO A 44 23.21 -8.71 5.95
N ASP A 45 22.21 -9.32 6.59
CA ASP A 45 22.07 -10.79 6.63
C ASP A 45 21.24 -11.33 5.46
N MET A 46 20.46 -10.47 4.80
CA MET A 46 19.68 -10.83 3.61
C MET A 46 20.54 -11.34 2.46
N GLU A 47 21.74 -10.78 2.27
CA GLU A 47 22.63 -11.20 1.17
C GLU A 47 23.07 -12.67 1.32
N LYS A 48 23.24 -13.13 2.57
CA LYS A 48 23.67 -14.49 2.89
C LYS A 48 22.53 -15.51 2.80
N TYR A 49 21.30 -15.08 3.10
CA TYR A 49 20.13 -15.95 3.15
C TYR A 49 18.86 -15.21 2.72
N ALA A 50 18.75 -14.87 1.44
CA ALA A 50 17.70 -14.00 0.93
C ALA A 50 16.28 -14.52 1.19
N SER A 51 16.05 -15.84 1.02
CA SER A 51 14.74 -16.45 1.27
C SER A 51 14.31 -16.36 2.73
N GLY A 52 15.27 -16.28 3.66
CA GLY A 52 15.04 -16.07 5.09
C GLY A 52 14.49 -14.70 5.48
N TYR A 53 14.40 -13.77 4.54
CA TYR A 53 14.00 -12.39 4.81
C TYR A 53 13.07 -11.84 3.72
N ALA A 54 12.39 -12.73 2.98
CA ALA A 54 11.57 -12.37 1.83
C ALA A 54 10.47 -11.35 2.16
N ASN A 55 9.90 -11.38 3.38
CA ASN A 55 8.86 -10.45 3.78
C ASN A 55 9.40 -9.05 4.10
N TYR A 56 10.62 -8.96 4.64
CA TYR A 56 11.34 -7.69 4.74
C TYR A 56 11.78 -7.18 3.37
N ALA A 57 12.18 -8.05 2.44
CA ALA A 57 12.49 -7.66 1.07
C ALA A 57 11.25 -7.10 0.35
N ALA A 58 10.07 -7.69 0.58
CA ALA A 58 8.80 -7.16 0.09
C ALA A 58 8.50 -5.76 0.65
N LEU A 59 8.79 -5.51 1.93
CA LEU A 59 8.72 -4.17 2.52
C LEU A 59 9.68 -3.20 1.83
N MET A 60 10.93 -3.61 1.58
CA MET A 60 11.90 -2.77 0.87
C MET A 60 11.44 -2.42 -0.54
N LEU A 61 10.78 -3.36 -1.24
CA LEU A 61 10.18 -3.08 -2.55
C LEU A 61 9.16 -1.95 -2.50
N LYS A 62 8.38 -1.79 -1.42
CA LYS A 62 7.45 -0.67 -1.26
C LYS A 62 8.13 0.71 -1.19
N GLU A 63 9.45 0.77 -0.97
CA GLU A 63 10.23 2.02 -0.91
C GLU A 63 11.07 2.25 -2.17
N ILE A 64 11.48 1.19 -2.89
CA ILE A 64 12.37 1.31 -4.06
C ILE A 64 11.66 1.19 -5.41
N VAL A 65 10.43 0.67 -5.44
CA VAL A 65 9.56 0.69 -6.62
C VAL A 65 8.25 1.41 -6.29
N PRO A 66 7.46 1.84 -7.29
CA PRO A 66 6.22 2.55 -7.03
C PRO A 66 5.29 1.78 -6.08
N PHE A 67 4.87 2.47 -5.01
CA PHE A 67 3.89 1.97 -4.06
C PHE A 67 2.60 2.78 -4.20
N TYR A 68 1.61 2.17 -4.87
CA TYR A 68 0.40 2.88 -5.27
C TYR A 68 -0.63 2.96 -4.14
N GLU A 69 -1.04 4.16 -3.75
CA GLU A 69 -2.19 4.42 -2.90
C GLU A 69 -3.43 4.52 -3.80
N VAL A 70 -4.26 3.48 -3.80
CA VAL A 70 -5.45 3.40 -4.67
C VAL A 70 -6.68 3.78 -3.87
N ALA A 71 -7.01 5.07 -3.90
CA ALA A 71 -8.18 5.63 -3.22
C ALA A 71 -9.42 5.50 -4.10
N ILE A 72 -10.47 4.84 -3.58
CA ILE A 72 -11.74 4.68 -4.29
C ILE A 72 -12.86 5.26 -3.45
N VAL A 73 -13.54 6.27 -3.98
CA VAL A 73 -14.50 7.07 -3.22
C VAL A 73 -15.82 7.17 -3.95
N GLY A 74 -16.91 6.77 -3.29
CA GLY A 74 -18.28 6.77 -3.83
C GLY A 74 -19.06 5.50 -3.48
N LYS A 75 -20.35 5.45 -3.82
CA LYS A 75 -21.27 4.38 -3.41
C LYS A 75 -20.80 2.98 -3.80
N ASP A 76 -20.11 2.84 -4.93
CA ASP A 76 -19.64 1.56 -5.46
C ASP A 76 -18.16 1.27 -5.12
N ALA A 77 -17.57 2.01 -4.15
CA ALA A 77 -16.14 1.95 -3.89
C ALA A 77 -15.65 0.52 -3.60
N HIS A 78 -16.39 -0.22 -2.77
CA HIS A 78 -16.06 -1.61 -2.44
C HIS A 78 -16.13 -2.53 -3.67
N ALA A 79 -17.19 -2.43 -4.47
CA ALA A 79 -17.34 -3.24 -5.68
C ALA A 79 -16.23 -2.97 -6.70
N LYS A 80 -15.87 -1.69 -6.91
CA LYS A 80 -14.74 -1.33 -7.78
C LYS A 80 -13.39 -1.79 -7.24
N ALA A 81 -13.19 -1.76 -5.91
CA ALA A 81 -11.98 -2.28 -5.28
C ALA A 81 -11.81 -3.78 -5.56
N LEU A 82 -12.88 -4.57 -5.37
CA LEU A 82 -12.87 -6.01 -5.65
C LEU A 82 -12.58 -6.29 -7.13
N GLU A 83 -13.20 -5.55 -8.04
CA GLU A 83 -12.97 -5.70 -9.48
C GLU A 83 -11.53 -5.35 -9.87
N LEU A 84 -10.97 -4.26 -9.33
CA LEU A 84 -9.56 -3.92 -9.52
C LEU A 84 -8.62 -4.99 -8.96
N ASN A 85 -9.04 -5.69 -7.90
CA ASN A 85 -8.23 -6.72 -7.26
C ASN A 85 -8.26 -8.08 -7.98
N LYS A 86 -9.14 -8.27 -8.97
CA LYS A 86 -9.11 -9.46 -9.85
C LYS A 86 -7.83 -9.55 -10.66
N LYS A 87 -7.22 -8.40 -10.99
CA LYS A 87 -5.90 -8.36 -11.62
C LYS A 87 -4.83 -8.13 -10.56
N TYR A 88 -3.89 -9.07 -10.47
CA TYR A 88 -2.75 -8.93 -9.57
C TYR A 88 -1.89 -7.75 -10.02
N VAL A 89 -1.70 -6.81 -9.10
CA VAL A 89 -0.79 -5.68 -9.21
C VAL A 89 -0.13 -5.59 -7.83
N PRO A 90 1.16 -5.94 -7.70
CA PRO A 90 1.86 -5.87 -6.42
C PRO A 90 2.06 -4.41 -6.00
N ASN A 91 2.53 -4.19 -4.77
CA ASN A 91 2.90 -2.86 -4.25
C ASN A 91 1.81 -1.81 -4.44
N LYS A 92 0.59 -2.17 -4.07
CA LYS A 92 -0.53 -1.25 -3.97
C LYS A 92 -1.20 -1.38 -2.61
N LEU A 93 -1.79 -0.30 -2.16
CA LEU A 93 -2.59 -0.22 -0.96
C LEU A 93 -3.95 0.36 -1.32
N PHE A 94 -5.01 -0.40 -1.07
CA PHE A 94 -6.37 0.11 -1.25
C PHE A 94 -6.82 0.88 -0.02
N LEU A 95 -7.53 1.97 -0.28
CA LEU A 95 -8.27 2.72 0.70
C LEU A 95 -9.52 3.28 0.03
N GLY A 96 -10.54 3.59 0.80
CA GLY A 96 -11.76 4.09 0.21
C GLY A 96 -12.84 4.44 1.22
N SER A 97 -13.84 5.14 0.72
CA SER A 97 -15.01 5.53 1.51
C SER A 97 -16.23 5.64 0.60
N VAL A 98 -17.40 5.30 1.14
CA VAL A 98 -18.68 5.49 0.44
C VAL A 98 -19.20 6.92 0.51
N LYS A 99 -18.59 7.76 1.37
CA LYS A 99 -18.94 9.15 1.65
C LYS A 99 -17.69 10.03 1.77
N ALA A 100 -17.87 11.34 1.93
CA ALA A 100 -16.77 12.23 2.32
C ALA A 100 -16.07 11.71 3.59
N SER A 101 -14.75 11.84 3.63
CA SER A 101 -13.89 11.34 4.71
C SER A 101 -12.87 12.40 5.08
N GLU A 102 -12.56 12.48 6.38
CA GLU A 102 -11.53 13.36 6.94
C GLU A 102 -10.13 12.75 6.88
N MET A 103 -10.02 11.46 6.52
CA MET A 103 -8.74 10.80 6.33
C MET A 103 -7.94 11.53 5.24
N GLU A 104 -6.71 11.96 5.55
CA GLU A 104 -5.84 12.78 4.70
C GLU A 104 -5.84 12.32 3.22
N LEU A 105 -5.63 11.02 2.99
CA LEU A 105 -5.58 10.45 1.64
C LEU A 105 -6.94 10.37 0.91
N LEU A 106 -8.05 10.69 1.57
CA LEU A 106 -9.42 10.68 1.03
C LEU A 106 -10.07 12.07 1.03
N GLN A 107 -9.43 13.08 1.61
CA GLN A 107 -9.95 14.45 1.64
C GLN A 107 -10.15 14.97 0.21
N GLU A 108 -11.27 15.68 0.00
CA GLU A 108 -11.65 16.29 -1.29
C GLU A 108 -11.81 15.31 -2.46
N LYS A 109 -11.77 13.98 -2.22
CA LYS A 109 -11.92 12.95 -3.28
C LYS A 109 -13.36 12.50 -3.50
N PHE A 110 -14.30 12.89 -2.63
CA PHE A 110 -15.72 12.53 -2.77
C PHE A 110 -16.43 13.44 -3.77
N VAL A 111 -17.03 12.83 -4.80
CA VAL A 111 -17.84 13.52 -5.80
C VAL A 111 -19.24 12.94 -5.76
N GLN A 112 -20.24 13.80 -5.57
CA GLN A 112 -21.63 13.35 -5.46
C GLN A 112 -22.09 12.65 -6.76
N GLY A 113 -22.75 11.50 -6.61
CA GLY A 113 -23.35 10.76 -7.73
C GLY A 113 -22.39 9.91 -8.57
N THR A 114 -21.08 9.91 -8.28
CA THR A 114 -20.11 9.09 -9.00
C THR A 114 -19.13 8.41 -8.06
N THR A 115 -18.57 7.28 -8.50
CA THR A 115 -17.51 6.57 -7.79
C THR A 115 -16.19 6.79 -8.53
N MET A 116 -15.31 7.58 -7.92
CA MET A 116 -14.01 7.98 -8.47
C MET A 116 -12.91 7.06 -7.97
N ILE A 117 -11.92 6.80 -8.83
CA ILE A 117 -10.69 6.07 -8.52
C ILE A 117 -9.53 7.03 -8.69
N TYR A 118 -8.69 7.12 -7.67
CA TYR A 118 -7.47 7.91 -7.63
C TYR A 118 -6.30 6.95 -7.44
N VAL A 119 -5.31 7.02 -8.32
CA VAL A 119 -4.07 6.26 -8.20
C VAL A 119 -2.99 7.26 -7.84
N CYS A 120 -2.46 7.16 -6.62
CA CYS A 120 -1.51 8.10 -6.07
C CYS A 120 -0.19 7.40 -5.72
N GLU A 121 0.89 8.17 -5.69
CA GLU A 121 2.19 7.76 -5.21
C GLU A 121 2.71 8.88 -4.31
N ASN A 122 3.10 8.54 -3.07
CA ASN A 122 3.52 9.52 -2.08
C ASN A 122 2.52 10.68 -1.95
N LYS A 123 1.21 10.36 -1.87
CA LYS A 123 0.08 11.29 -1.83
C LYS A 123 -0.19 12.14 -3.07
N ALA A 124 0.69 12.10 -4.07
CA ALA A 124 0.47 12.80 -5.33
C ALA A 124 -0.35 11.90 -6.26
N CYS A 125 -1.54 12.35 -6.65
CA CYS A 125 -2.45 11.56 -7.47
C CYS A 125 -2.35 11.91 -8.95
N GLN A 126 -2.45 10.87 -9.79
CA GLN A 126 -2.71 11.04 -11.21
C GLN A 126 -4.15 11.53 -11.46
N LEU A 127 -4.47 11.87 -12.71
CA LEU A 127 -5.83 12.26 -13.08
C LEU A 127 -6.84 11.16 -12.71
N PRO A 128 -7.87 11.48 -11.92
CA PRO A 128 -8.82 10.48 -11.43
C PRO A 128 -9.72 9.97 -12.55
N THR A 129 -10.22 8.75 -12.37
CA THR A 129 -11.02 8.06 -13.39
C THR A 129 -12.16 7.28 -12.75
N THR A 130 -13.27 7.13 -13.46
CA THR A 130 -14.35 6.21 -13.08
C THR A 130 -14.16 4.82 -13.68
N ASN A 131 -13.26 4.66 -14.65
CA ASN A 131 -13.03 3.45 -15.43
C ASN A 131 -11.90 2.60 -14.84
N ILE A 132 -12.22 1.32 -14.59
CA ILE A 132 -11.34 0.32 -13.98
C ILE A 132 -10.13 0.01 -14.86
N MET A 133 -10.33 -0.18 -16.18
CA MET A 133 -9.23 -0.45 -17.11
C MET A 133 -8.26 0.71 -17.19
N LYS A 134 -8.77 1.96 -17.12
CA LYS A 134 -7.89 3.14 -17.05
C LYS A 134 -7.07 3.12 -15.77
N ALA A 135 -7.69 2.93 -14.61
CA ALA A 135 -6.99 2.86 -13.33
C ALA A 135 -5.92 1.75 -13.31
N GLN A 136 -6.22 0.57 -13.88
CA GLN A 136 -5.24 -0.52 -14.02
C GLN A 136 -4.01 -0.13 -14.84
N LYS A 137 -4.16 0.72 -15.86
CA LYS A 137 -3.02 1.19 -16.68
C LYS A 137 -2.16 2.23 -15.98
N LEU A 138 -2.69 2.90 -14.95
CA LEU A 138 -1.95 3.86 -14.13
C LEU A 138 -1.03 3.16 -13.13
N MET A 139 -1.36 1.92 -12.75
CA MET A 139 -0.54 1.07 -11.88
C MET A 139 0.30 0.12 -12.74
N LYS A 140 1.38 0.66 -13.32
CA LYS A 140 2.32 -0.10 -14.17
C LYS A 140 3.20 -1.01 -13.34
#